data_AF-A0A9N8Z661-F1
#
_entry.id   AF-A0A9N8Z661-F1
#
_cell.length_a   1.000
_cell.length_b   1.000
_cell.length_c   1.000
_cell.angle_alpha   90.00
_cell.angle_beta   90.00
_cell.angle_gamma   90.00
#
_symmetry.space_group_name_H-M   'P 1'
#
loop_
_entity.id
_entity.type
_entity.pdbx_description
1 polymer ?
#
loop_
_entity_poly.entity_id
_entity_poly.type
_entity_poly.pdbx_seq_one_letter_code
_entity_poly.pdbx_strand_id
1 'polypeptide(L)' 'MQHKRDPDDHCRYVAKQRAPNEEAYNERMADFKDWYNKEVYQSLEKLYKLYLLFANQEEVIQKRSTEE' A
#
# COMPACT_ATOMS: atom_id res chain seq x y z
N MET A 1 -27.31 -5.37 -12.29
CA MET A 1 -26.60 -6.11 -11.23
C MET A 1 -25.64 -5.15 -10.55
N GLN A 2 -25.86 -4.79 -9.28
CA GLN A 2 -24.85 -4.04 -8.53
C GLN A 2 -23.68 -5.00 -8.29
N HIS A 3 -22.55 -4.77 -8.96
CA HIS A 3 -21.30 -5.42 -8.59
C HIS A 3 -21.05 -5.02 -7.13
N LYS A 4 -21.22 -5.95 -6.20
CA LYS A 4 -20.68 -5.77 -4.85
C LYS A 4 -19.18 -5.63 -5.06
N ARG A 5 -18.65 -4.41 -4.93
CA ARG A 5 -17.20 -4.19 -4.96
C ARG A 5 -16.65 -5.01 -3.80
N ASP A 6 -15.74 -5.93 -4.11
CA ASP A 6 -15.02 -6.68 -3.10
C ASP A 6 -14.36 -5.65 -2.16
N PRO A 7 -14.60 -5.71 -0.85
CA PRO A 7 -13.89 -4.85 0.11
C PRO A 7 -12.36 -4.90 -0.09
N ASP A 8 -11.82 -6.05 -0.51
CA ASP A 8 -10.40 -6.23 -0.76
C ASP A 8 -9.94 -5.46 -2.00
N ASP A 9 -10.77 -5.35 -3.04
CA ASP A 9 -10.48 -4.53 -4.22
C ASP A 9 -10.41 -3.04 -3.86
N HIS A 10 -11.28 -2.59 -2.95
CA HIS A 10 -11.22 -1.20 -2.47
C HIS A 10 -9.92 -0.93 -1.70
N CYS A 11 -9.53 -1.86 -0.82
CA CYS A 11 -8.26 -1.77 -0.08
C CYS A 11 -7.05 -1.74 -1.02
N ARG A 12 -7.00 -2.60 -2.05
CA ARG A 12 -5.93 -2.60 -3.06
C ARG A 12 -5.90 -1.31 -3.88
N TYR A 13 -7.07 -0.79 -4.27
CA TYR A 13 -7.18 0.48 -4.97
C TYR A 13 -6.58 1.63 -4.15
N VAL A 14 -6.96 1.73 -2.87
CA VAL A 14 -6.41 2.75 -1.96
C VAL A 14 -4.91 2.56 -1.77
N ALA A 15 -4.46 1.32 -1.58
CA ALA A 15 -3.06 0.98 -1.43
C ALA A 15 -2.20 1.45 -2.61
N LYS A 16 -2.63 1.18 -3.86
CA LYS A 16 -1.94 1.65 -5.07
C LYS A 16 -1.89 3.16 -5.19
N GLN A 17 -2.92 3.88 -4.73
CA GLN A 17 -2.93 5.35 -4.74
C GLN A 17 -1.99 5.94 -3.67
N ARG A 18 -1.80 5.25 -2.54
CA ARG A 18 -1.04 5.78 -1.39
C ARG A 18 0.42 5.37 -1.38
N ALA A 19 0.73 4.13 -1.75
CA ALA A 19 2.08 3.57 -1.80
C ALA A 19 2.19 2.59 -2.97
N PRO A 20 2.19 3.08 -4.23
CA PRO A 20 2.24 2.24 -5.43
C PRO A 20 3.53 1.40 -5.54
N ASN A 21 4.62 1.88 -4.95
CA ASN A 21 5.93 1.25 -4.99
C ASN A 21 6.78 1.71 -3.79
N GLU A 22 7.98 1.15 -3.66
CA GLU A 22 8.91 1.44 -2.55
C GLU A 22 9.42 2.88 -2.56
N GLU A 23 9.63 3.48 -3.75
CA GLU A 23 10.05 4.87 -3.89
C GLU A 23 9.02 5.85 -3.31
N ALA A 24 7.77 5.75 -3.75
CA ALA A 24 6.67 6.57 -3.24
C ALA A 24 6.42 6.35 -1.74
N TYR A 25 6.60 5.13 -1.25
CA TYR A 25 6.57 4.85 0.19
C TYR A 25 7.68 5.61 0.93
N ASN A 26 8.92 5.54 0.46
CA ASN A 26 10.07 6.17 1.10
C ASN A 26 9.98 7.71 1.10
N GLU A 27 9.56 8.32 -0.02
CA GLU A 27 9.31 9.77 -0.09
C GLU A 27 8.30 10.21 0.97
N ARG A 28 7.17 9.49 1.10
CA ARG A 28 6.15 9.81 2.11
C ARG A 28 6.66 9.64 3.54
N MET A 29 7.46 8.62 3.81
CA MET A 29 8.04 8.42 5.14
C MET A 29 9.02 9.53 5.50
N ALA A 30 9.78 10.05 4.52
CA ALA A 30 10.66 11.19 4.73
C ALA A 30 9.87 12.44 5.13
N ASP A 31 8.81 12.77 4.39
CA ASP A 31 7.92 13.90 4.72
C ASP A 31 7.33 13.76 6.14
N PHE A 32 6.82 12.57 6.47
CA PHE A 32 6.17 12.33 7.76
C PHE A 32 7.12 12.41 8.94
N LYS A 33 8.39 12.03 8.74
CA LYS A 33 9.41 12.10 9.78
C LYS A 33 9.67 13.54 10.22
N ASP A 34 9.55 14.49 9.29
CA ASP A 34 9.76 15.91 9.57
C ASP A 34 8.49 16.59 10.11
N TRP A 35 7.30 16.11 9.73
CA TRP A 35 6.04 16.76 10.09
C TRP A 35 5.43 16.25 11.39
N TYR A 36 5.66 15.00 11.76
CA TYR A 36 4.95 14.35 12.85
C TYR A 36 5.86 13.95 13.99
N ASN A 37 5.28 13.93 15.19
CA ASN A 37 5.95 13.35 16.34
C ASN A 37 6.16 11.83 16.16
N LYS A 38 7.00 11.25 17.02
CA LYS A 38 7.41 9.84 16.94
C LYS A 38 6.23 8.85 16.95
N GLU A 39 5.21 9.09 17.75
CA GLU A 39 4.08 8.17 17.90
C GLU A 39 3.20 8.13 16.64
N VAL A 40 2.90 9.31 16.08
CA VAL A 40 2.15 9.44 14.84
C VAL A 40 2.96 8.88 13.67
N TYR A 41 4.26 9.19 13.59
CA TYR A 41 5.16 8.64 12.58
C TYR A 41 5.15 7.11 12.59
N GLN A 42 5.29 6.47 13.75
CA GLN A 42 5.28 5.02 13.87
C GLN A 42 3.95 4.39 13.43
N SER A 43 2.84 5.08 13.67
CA SER A 43 1.51 4.61 13.24
C SER A 43 1.36 4.73 11.72
N LEU A 44 1.83 5.83 11.13
CA LEU A 44 1.84 6.03 9.68
C LEU A 44 2.77 5.04 8.99
N GLU A 45 3.93 4.75 9.56
CA GLU A 45 4.88 3.77 9.03
C GLU A 45 4.24 2.38 8.93
N LYS A 46 3.53 1.93 9.97
CA LYS A 46 2.79 0.65 9.95
C LYS A 46 1.71 0.64 8.87
N LEU A 47 0.94 1.71 8.76
CA LEU A 47 -0.14 1.83 7.77
C LEU A 47 0.41 1.81 6.34
N TYR A 48 1.47 2.56 6.06
CA TYR A 48 2.05 2.66 4.73
C TYR A 48 2.79 1.39 4.32
N LYS A 49 3.39 0.66 5.26
CA LYS A 49 3.89 -0.71 5.00
C LYS A 49 2.78 -1.66 4.56
N LEU A 50 1.60 -1.57 5.17
CA LEU A 50 0.44 -2.36 4.75
C LEU A 50 -0.02 -1.97 3.34
N TYR A 51 -0.07 -0.67 3.02
CA TYR A 51 -0.39 -0.23 1.65
C TYR A 51 0.62 -0.75 0.62
N LEU A 52 1.92 -0.66 0.91
CA LEU A 52 2.95 -1.19 0.00
C LEU A 52 2.77 -2.70 -0.25
N LEU A 53 2.48 -3.47 0.80
CA LEU A 53 2.21 -4.90 0.67
C LEU A 53 0.99 -5.16 -0.22
N PHE A 54 -0.13 -4.47 0.02
CA PHE A 54 -1.36 -4.65 -0.77
C PHE A 54 -1.22 -4.20 -2.21
N ALA A 55 -0.46 -3.12 -2.48
CA ALA A 55 -0.18 -2.66 -3.83
C ALA A 55 0.60 -3.72 -4.62
N ASN A 56 1.54 -4.41 -3.97
CA ASN A 56 2.41 -5.42 -4.58
C ASN A 56 1.78 -6.83 -4.66
N GLN A 57 0.65 -7.09 -3.98
CA GLN A 57 0.00 -8.41 -4.00
C GLN A 57 -0.45 -8.85 -5.41
N GLU A 58 -0.85 -7.92 -6.27
CA GLU A 58 -1.19 -8.25 -7.66
C GLU A 58 0.03 -8.71 -8.47
N GLU A 59 1.21 -8.12 -8.27
CA GLU A 59 2.44 -8.57 -8.93
C GLU A 59 2.84 -9.98 -8.50
N VAL A 60 2.68 -10.31 -7.21
CA VAL A 60 3.04 -11.64 -6.69
C VAL A 60 2.12 -12.73 -7.24
N ILE A 61 0.82 -12.43 -7.41
CA ILE A 61 -0.15 -13.37 -7.99
C ILE A 61 0.14 -13.56 -9.49
N GLN A 62 0.38 -12.49 -10.24
CA GLN A 62 0.70 -12.59 -11.68
C GLN A 62 2.02 -13.33 -11.94
N LYS A 63 3.07 -13.11 -11.13
CA LYS A 63 4.34 -13.82 -11.26
C LYS A 63 4.17 -15.33 -11.07
N ARG A 64 3.35 -15.75 -10.10
CA ARG A 64 3.04 -17.19 -9.87
C ARG A 64 2.23 -17.82 -11.00
N SER A 65 1.31 -17.09 -11.62
CA SER A 65 0.48 -17.62 -12.72
C SER A 65 1.21 -17.69 -14.07
N THR A 66 2.38 -17.08 -14.20
CA THR A 66 3.18 -17.10 -15.45
C THR A 66 4.31 -18.14 -15.38
N GLU A 67 4.56 -18.70 -14.19
CA GLU A 67 5.59 -19.72 -13.93
C GLU A 67 5.02 -21.16 -13.88
N GLU A 68 3.71 -21.35 -14.11
CA GLU A 68 3.05 -22.66 -14.33
C GLU A 68 2.79 -22.93 -15.82
#